data_AF-A0A0G1KFX0-F1
#
_entry.id   AF-A0A0G1KFX0-F1
#
_cell.length_a   1.000
_cell.length_b   1.000
_cell.length_c   1.000
_cell.angle_alpha   90.00
_cell.angle_beta   90.00
_cell.angle_gamma   90.00
#
_symmetry.space_group_name_H-M   'P 1'
#
loop_
_entity.id
_entity.type
_entity.pdbx_description
1 polymer ?
#
loop_
_entity_poly.entity_id
_entity_poly.type
_entity_poly.pdbx_seq_one_letter_code
_entity_poly.pdbx_strand_id
1 'polypeptide(L)'
;MEHDDSIIKKNKETDPDFEQDQILADDTDLNRISEELKPQNSFKLLSISIVVASVIVGSSIILAGRFRPSDGMLSAKAIAKIEQAVTPEKGVVLPVVWGDLGKRLVESGVIDQTKFEQLYAGRGGIDDSTKDLLTGSNNGKLLITKGNANLLLNLLWALGLGTKNEILEKGEMSDPRYGGAGKFASTGGWTLSRGAPMQHYSAHALIPLTPEQQKLVDEVSRNIYRPCCGNSTHFPDCNHGMAMLGLLELMASQGVSENDMYKAALAVNSYWFPDTYLNIARYLESKDIPWSKSDPKGILGANFSSSAGYQAVLKQIQPATGSGGGGGCGV
;
A
#
# COMPACT_ATOMS: atom_id res chain seq x y z
N MET A 1 0.91 24.33 41.62
CA MET A 1 1.70 25.03 42.65
C MET A 1 2.97 24.21 42.79
N GLU A 2 4.12 24.88 42.64
CA GLU A 2 5.49 24.34 42.84
C GLU A 2 5.96 23.24 41.88
N HIS A 3 7.24 23.06 41.63
CA HIS A 3 8.38 23.94 41.36
C HIS A 3 9.47 23.01 40.81
N ASP A 4 10.37 23.60 40.05
CA ASP A 4 11.60 23.07 39.44
C ASP A 4 12.57 22.35 40.41
N ASP A 5 13.63 21.79 39.81
CA ASP A 5 14.98 21.53 40.35
C ASP A 5 15.44 20.06 40.51
N SER A 6 16.28 19.60 39.59
CA SER A 6 17.76 19.69 39.73
C SER A 6 18.54 18.53 39.10
N ILE A 7 19.56 18.93 38.36
CA ILE A 7 20.68 18.14 37.83
C ILE A 7 21.79 18.09 38.90
N ILE A 8 22.62 17.03 38.91
CA ILE A 8 24.11 17.04 38.96
C ILE A 8 24.74 15.89 39.78
N LYS A 9 25.50 15.06 39.06
CA LYS A 9 26.79 14.36 39.31
C LYS A 9 27.21 13.97 40.75
N LYS A 10 27.77 12.75 40.86
CA LYS A 10 29.01 12.47 41.61
C LYS A 10 29.75 11.22 41.09
N ASN A 11 31.02 11.42 40.72
CA ASN A 11 32.07 10.40 40.61
C ASN A 11 32.59 10.04 42.01
N LYS A 12 33.10 8.81 42.22
CA LYS A 12 34.51 8.48 42.58
C LYS A 12 34.68 7.06 43.18
N GLU A 13 35.80 6.43 42.77
CA GLU A 13 36.71 5.54 43.55
C GLU A 13 36.18 4.16 44.00
N THR A 14 36.90 3.03 43.98
CA THR A 14 38.35 2.69 44.06
C THR A 14 38.60 1.21 43.67
N ASP A 15 39.63 0.93 42.83
CA ASP A 15 40.83 0.03 42.97
C ASP A 15 40.80 -1.34 43.70
N PRO A 16 41.86 -2.20 43.65
CA PRO A 16 42.82 -2.68 42.62
C PRO A 16 42.77 -4.25 42.55
N ASP A 17 43.55 -5.06 41.82
CA ASP A 17 45.00 -5.29 41.86
C ASP A 17 45.33 -6.56 41.03
N PHE A 18 46.40 -6.56 40.21
CA PHE A 18 47.38 -7.67 40.08
C PHE A 18 48.45 -7.35 39.01
N GLU A 19 49.65 -7.01 39.47
CA GLU A 19 50.93 -7.04 38.74
C GLU A 19 51.36 -8.48 38.42
N GLN A 20 52.15 -8.70 37.35
CA GLN A 20 53.63 -8.72 37.44
C GLN A 20 54.29 -9.37 36.21
N ASP A 21 55.12 -8.58 35.51
CA ASP A 21 56.10 -9.02 34.52
C ASP A 21 57.33 -9.65 35.20
N GLN A 22 57.96 -10.64 34.55
CA GLN A 22 59.44 -10.74 34.56
C GLN A 22 59.97 -11.62 33.42
N ILE A 23 60.87 -11.01 32.64
CA ILE A 23 61.75 -11.59 31.63
C ILE A 23 63.15 -11.72 32.26
N LEU A 24 63.87 -12.83 32.04
CA LEU A 24 65.31 -12.84 31.70
C LEU A 24 65.83 -14.25 31.36
N ALA A 25 66.81 -14.23 30.47
CA ALA A 25 67.37 -15.29 29.63
C ALA A 25 68.17 -16.38 30.35
N ASP A 26 68.27 -17.56 29.72
CA ASP A 26 69.40 -18.48 29.83
C ASP A 26 69.67 -19.16 28.48
N ASP A 27 70.95 -19.46 28.26
CA ASP A 27 71.62 -19.68 27.00
C ASP A 27 71.33 -21.03 26.29
N THR A 28 71.55 -20.96 24.99
CA THR A 28 71.46 -21.96 23.91
C THR A 28 72.02 -23.37 24.14
N ASP A 29 71.36 -24.36 23.53
CA ASP A 29 72.03 -25.55 22.98
C ASP A 29 71.69 -25.71 21.48
N LEU A 30 72.41 -24.95 20.64
CA LEU A 30 72.24 -24.90 19.18
C LEU A 30 72.80 -26.13 18.44
N ASN A 31 73.40 -27.10 19.15
CA ASN A 31 73.95 -28.31 18.53
C ASN A 31 72.93 -29.44 18.37
N ARG A 32 71.74 -29.34 19.00
CA ARG A 32 70.67 -30.34 18.89
C ARG A 32 69.76 -30.17 17.66
N ILE A 33 69.98 -29.12 16.85
CA ILE A 33 69.12 -28.75 15.71
C ILE A 33 69.70 -29.25 14.36
N SER A 34 70.95 -29.73 14.33
CA SER A 34 71.63 -30.09 13.07
C SER A 34 71.52 -31.57 12.64
N GLU A 35 70.87 -32.43 13.41
CA GLU A 35 70.81 -33.89 13.12
C GLU A 35 69.45 -34.42 12.60
N GLU A 36 68.39 -33.60 12.53
CA GLU A 36 67.06 -34.04 12.05
C GLU A 36 66.65 -33.59 10.63
N LEU A 37 67.53 -32.92 9.87
CA LEU A 37 67.21 -32.53 8.49
C LEU A 37 67.73 -33.55 7.47
N LYS A 38 67.13 -34.74 7.45
CA LYS A 38 67.15 -35.59 6.24
C LYS A 38 66.06 -35.08 5.28
N PRO A 39 66.38 -34.78 4.00
CA PRO A 39 65.37 -34.36 3.04
C PRO A 39 64.44 -35.54 2.73
N GLN A 40 63.26 -35.56 3.34
CA GLN A 40 62.14 -36.38 2.85
C GLN A 40 61.56 -35.74 1.59
N ASN A 41 61.28 -36.57 0.59
CA ASN A 41 60.73 -36.28 -0.74
C ASN A 41 59.58 -35.25 -0.74
N SER A 42 59.91 -33.96 -0.79
CA SER A 42 58.96 -32.85 -0.88
C SER A 42 58.29 -32.72 -2.25
N PHE A 43 58.82 -33.39 -3.29
CA PHE A 43 58.27 -33.35 -4.64
C PHE A 43 56.94 -34.12 -4.80
N LYS A 44 56.72 -35.21 -4.05
CA LYS A 44 55.45 -35.96 -4.14
C LYS A 44 54.28 -35.24 -3.45
N LEU A 45 54.56 -34.51 -2.37
CA LEU A 45 53.56 -33.74 -1.63
C LEU A 45 53.10 -32.52 -2.44
N LEU A 46 54.00 -31.85 -3.17
CA LEU A 46 53.64 -30.70 -4.01
C LEU A 46 52.70 -31.08 -5.17
N SER A 47 52.93 -32.23 -5.81
CA SER A 47 52.06 -32.74 -6.87
C SER A 47 50.67 -33.15 -6.37
N ILE A 48 50.56 -33.69 -5.15
CA ILE A 48 49.27 -34.03 -4.54
C ILE A 48 48.50 -32.76 -4.14
N SER A 49 49.19 -31.74 -3.61
CA SER A 49 48.56 -30.45 -3.27
C SER A 49 48.01 -29.71 -4.49
N ILE A 50 48.69 -29.77 -5.65
CA ILE A 50 48.21 -29.15 -6.88
C ILE A 50 46.97 -29.87 -7.42
N VAL A 51 46.93 -31.21 -7.38
CA VAL A 51 45.76 -31.99 -7.82
C VAL A 51 44.57 -31.79 -6.86
N VAL A 52 44.81 -31.76 -5.54
CA VAL A 52 43.75 -31.49 -4.56
C VAL A 52 43.23 -30.05 -4.66
N ALA A 53 44.10 -29.05 -4.86
CA ALA A 53 43.69 -27.66 -5.06
C ALA A 53 42.90 -27.47 -6.37
N SER A 54 43.29 -28.13 -7.45
CA SER A 54 42.57 -28.05 -8.73
C SER A 54 41.24 -28.80 -8.71
N VAL A 55 41.13 -29.88 -7.93
CA VAL A 55 39.84 -30.52 -7.62
C VAL A 55 38.98 -29.63 -6.73
N ILE A 56 39.52 -28.97 -5.70
CA ILE A 56 38.76 -28.04 -4.84
C ILE A 56 38.27 -26.84 -5.66
N VAL A 57 39.12 -26.20 -6.48
CA VAL A 57 38.73 -25.05 -7.32
C VAL A 57 37.75 -25.48 -8.42
N GLY A 58 37.99 -26.62 -9.08
CA GLY A 58 37.07 -27.18 -10.07
C GLY A 58 35.72 -27.57 -9.47
N SER A 59 35.72 -28.18 -8.29
CA SER A 59 34.50 -28.48 -7.52
C SER A 59 33.81 -27.21 -7.07
N SER A 60 34.56 -26.17 -6.67
CA SER A 60 34.02 -24.87 -6.28
C SER A 60 33.37 -24.15 -7.45
N ILE A 61 33.90 -24.27 -8.67
CA ILE A 61 33.34 -23.68 -9.88
C ILE A 61 32.10 -24.48 -10.35
N ILE A 62 32.11 -25.80 -10.25
CA ILE A 62 30.96 -26.67 -10.57
C ILE A 62 29.85 -26.49 -9.52
N LEU A 63 30.21 -26.34 -8.24
CA LEU A 63 29.29 -26.07 -7.14
C LEU A 63 28.77 -24.62 -7.23
N ALA A 64 29.61 -23.62 -7.52
CA ALA A 64 29.16 -22.24 -7.78
C ALA A 64 28.32 -22.10 -9.06
N GLY A 65 28.53 -22.96 -10.06
CA GLY A 65 27.64 -23.09 -11.22
C GLY A 65 26.29 -23.72 -10.88
N ARG A 66 26.24 -24.58 -9.85
CA ARG A 66 25.00 -25.15 -9.27
C ARG A 66 24.35 -24.25 -8.20
N PHE A 67 25.12 -23.35 -7.60
CA PHE A 67 24.69 -22.27 -6.70
C PHE A 67 24.76 -20.91 -7.41
N ARG A 68 24.46 -20.86 -8.70
CA ARG A 68 23.86 -19.63 -9.23
C ARG A 68 22.52 -19.52 -8.52
N PRO A 69 22.25 -18.44 -7.75
CA PRO A 69 20.89 -18.19 -7.31
C PRO A 69 20.07 -17.99 -8.59
N SER A 70 19.35 -19.02 -9.02
CA SER A 70 18.36 -18.87 -10.08
C SER A 70 17.18 -18.12 -9.47
N ASP A 71 16.95 -16.92 -9.99
CA ASP A 71 15.63 -16.42 -10.34
C ASP A 71 14.61 -16.23 -9.21
N GLY A 72 14.87 -15.25 -8.33
CA GLY A 72 13.83 -14.63 -7.48
C GLY A 72 13.48 -13.19 -7.87
N MET A 73 14.33 -12.53 -8.67
CA MET A 73 14.13 -11.13 -9.05
C MET A 73 13.55 -11.05 -10.46
N LEU A 74 12.29 -10.61 -10.56
CA LEU A 74 11.67 -10.28 -11.84
C LEU A 74 12.54 -9.23 -12.55
N SER A 75 12.82 -9.44 -13.84
CA SER A 75 13.52 -8.44 -14.65
C SER A 75 12.73 -7.11 -14.65
N ALA A 76 13.43 -5.98 -14.81
CA ALA A 76 12.77 -4.67 -14.92
C ALA A 76 11.68 -4.63 -16.01
N LYS A 77 11.90 -5.36 -17.11
CA LYS A 77 10.92 -5.53 -18.19
C LYS A 77 9.67 -6.29 -17.75
N ALA A 78 9.82 -7.32 -16.92
CA ALA A 78 8.69 -8.05 -16.36
C ALA A 78 7.90 -7.17 -15.37
N ILE A 79 8.58 -6.42 -14.49
CA ILE A 79 7.94 -5.48 -13.57
C ILE A 79 7.12 -4.43 -14.33
N ALA A 80 7.70 -3.80 -15.36
CA ALA A 80 7.00 -2.82 -16.19
C ALA A 80 5.76 -3.42 -16.90
N LYS A 81 5.82 -4.68 -17.32
CA LYS A 81 4.68 -5.37 -17.93
C LYS A 81 3.54 -5.60 -16.92
N ILE A 82 3.86 -5.99 -15.69
CA ILE A 82 2.88 -6.15 -14.61
C ILE A 82 2.28 -4.80 -14.26
N GLU A 83 3.11 -3.77 -14.09
CA GLU A 83 2.66 -2.42 -13.79
C GLU A 83 1.67 -1.91 -14.85
N GLN A 84 1.99 -2.12 -16.13
CA GLN A 84 1.10 -1.76 -17.24
C GLN A 84 -0.22 -2.53 -17.23
N ALA A 85 -0.26 -3.74 -16.67
CA ALA A 85 -1.49 -4.53 -16.53
C ALA A 85 -2.33 -4.08 -15.31
N VAL A 86 -1.69 -3.63 -14.23
CA VAL A 86 -2.33 -3.21 -12.97
C VAL A 86 -2.80 -1.76 -13.04
N THR A 87 -1.94 -0.86 -13.50
CA THR A 87 -2.22 0.59 -13.67
C THR A 87 -1.78 1.07 -15.06
N PRO A 88 -2.56 0.77 -16.12
CA PRO A 88 -2.26 1.24 -17.46
C PRO A 88 -1.98 2.74 -17.53
N GLU A 89 -0.93 3.16 -18.23
CA GLU A 89 -0.57 4.59 -18.33
C GLU A 89 -1.71 5.48 -18.86
N LYS A 90 -2.50 4.96 -19.80
CA LYS A 90 -3.65 5.68 -20.40
C LYS A 90 -4.87 5.76 -19.48
N GLY A 91 -4.85 5.13 -18.31
CA GLY A 91 -5.99 5.07 -17.41
C GLY A 91 -7.00 3.98 -17.73
N VAL A 92 -8.08 3.98 -16.96
CA VAL A 92 -9.25 3.10 -17.14
C VAL A 92 -10.52 3.94 -17.12
N VAL A 93 -11.36 3.77 -18.13
CA VAL A 93 -12.70 4.38 -18.17
C VAL A 93 -13.62 3.59 -17.25
N LEU A 94 -14.22 4.26 -16.27
CA LEU A 94 -15.16 3.66 -15.33
C LEU A 94 -16.55 3.51 -15.98
N PRO A 95 -17.35 2.50 -15.58
CA PRO A 95 -18.67 2.24 -16.15
C PRO A 95 -19.74 3.17 -15.58
N VAL A 96 -19.41 4.44 -15.30
CA VAL A 96 -20.32 5.45 -14.76
C VAL A 96 -20.22 6.75 -15.53
N VAL A 97 -21.36 7.40 -15.75
CA VAL A 97 -21.46 8.77 -16.24
C VAL A 97 -21.54 9.72 -15.05
N TRP A 98 -20.75 10.79 -15.05
CA TRP A 98 -20.71 11.76 -13.94
C TRP A 98 -21.85 12.78 -13.99
N GLY A 99 -22.27 13.20 -15.20
CA GLY A 99 -23.38 14.13 -15.38
C GLY A 99 -23.14 15.48 -14.69
N ASP A 100 -24.04 15.87 -13.80
CA ASP A 100 -24.03 17.11 -13.02
C ASP A 100 -23.71 16.89 -11.52
N LEU A 101 -23.22 15.70 -11.14
CA LEU A 101 -23.05 15.35 -9.73
C LEU A 101 -22.13 16.30 -8.97
N GLY A 102 -21.02 16.74 -9.57
CA GLY A 102 -20.14 17.72 -8.94
C GLY A 102 -20.84 19.05 -8.67
N LYS A 103 -21.62 19.54 -9.64
CA LYS A 103 -22.41 20.76 -9.48
C LYS A 103 -23.40 20.61 -8.32
N ARG A 104 -24.10 19.49 -8.22
CA ARG A 104 -25.05 19.20 -7.13
C ARG A 104 -24.34 19.08 -5.77
N LEU A 105 -23.13 18.53 -5.73
CA LEU A 105 -22.28 18.47 -4.52
C LEU A 105 -21.84 19.88 -4.06
N VAL A 106 -21.52 20.75 -5.01
CA VAL A 106 -21.19 22.16 -4.73
C VAL A 106 -22.41 22.92 -4.27
N GLU A 107 -23.56 22.78 -4.93
CA GLU A 107 -24.81 23.47 -4.58
C GLU A 107 -25.33 23.04 -3.20
N SER A 108 -25.26 21.75 -2.86
CA SER A 108 -25.64 21.22 -1.54
C SER A 108 -24.64 21.56 -0.42
N GLY A 109 -23.44 22.03 -0.76
CA GLY A 109 -22.40 22.42 0.20
C GLY A 109 -21.56 21.27 0.73
N VAL A 110 -21.78 20.05 0.24
CA VAL A 110 -20.90 18.90 0.52
C VAL A 110 -19.48 19.22 0.05
N ILE A 111 -19.37 19.92 -1.07
CA ILE A 111 -18.14 20.57 -1.55
C ILE A 111 -18.30 22.09 -1.46
N ASP A 112 -17.35 22.73 -0.80
CA ASP A 112 -17.04 24.14 -0.96
C ASP A 112 -16.05 24.27 -2.14
N GLN A 113 -16.52 24.84 -3.24
CA GLN A 113 -15.73 24.97 -4.47
C GLN A 113 -14.41 25.69 -4.23
N THR A 114 -14.39 26.75 -3.41
CA THR A 114 -13.19 27.54 -3.18
C THR A 114 -12.15 26.73 -2.42
N LYS A 115 -12.59 26.02 -1.36
CA LYS A 115 -11.68 25.13 -0.60
C LYS A 115 -11.14 24.01 -1.48
N PHE A 116 -11.99 23.43 -2.32
CA PHE A 116 -11.58 22.35 -3.22
C PHE A 116 -10.54 22.82 -4.25
N GLU A 117 -10.76 23.97 -4.90
CA GLU A 117 -9.79 24.58 -5.81
C GLU A 117 -8.47 24.91 -5.11
N GLN A 118 -8.54 25.46 -3.90
CA GLN A 118 -7.37 25.82 -3.10
C GLN A 118 -6.52 24.61 -2.70
N LEU A 119 -7.13 23.44 -2.45
CA LEU A 119 -6.42 22.20 -2.15
C LEU A 119 -5.43 21.81 -3.25
N TYR A 120 -5.74 22.12 -4.52
CA TYR A 120 -4.91 21.77 -5.67
C TYR A 120 -4.06 22.94 -6.19
N ALA A 121 -4.25 24.17 -5.70
CA ALA A 121 -3.51 25.34 -6.15
C ALA A 121 -1.98 25.15 -6.08
N GLY A 122 -1.48 24.54 -5.00
CA GLY A 122 -0.05 24.22 -4.82
C GLY A 122 0.48 23.07 -5.68
N ARG A 123 -0.40 22.36 -6.41
CA ARG A 123 -0.07 21.20 -7.27
C ARG A 123 -0.24 21.49 -8.76
N GLY A 124 -0.26 22.77 -9.14
CA GLY A 124 -0.52 23.22 -10.51
C GLY A 124 -1.96 23.63 -10.79
N GLY A 125 -2.82 23.65 -9.75
CA GLY A 125 -4.22 24.01 -9.87
C GLY A 125 -5.10 22.87 -10.41
N ILE A 126 -6.34 23.22 -10.73
CA ILE A 126 -7.26 22.33 -11.47
C ILE A 126 -7.32 22.79 -12.93
N ASP A 127 -7.34 21.83 -13.86
CA ASP A 127 -7.52 22.12 -15.28
C ASP A 127 -9.01 22.30 -15.63
N ASP A 128 -9.30 22.69 -16.87
CA ASP A 128 -10.69 22.89 -17.33
C ASP A 128 -11.52 21.62 -17.22
N SER A 129 -10.92 20.45 -17.48
CA SER A 129 -11.62 19.16 -17.36
C SER A 129 -12.06 18.87 -15.92
N THR A 130 -11.22 19.17 -14.95
CA THR A 130 -11.54 19.06 -13.52
C THR A 130 -12.58 20.10 -13.09
N LYS A 131 -12.48 21.33 -13.61
CA LYS A 131 -13.45 22.37 -13.33
C LYS A 131 -14.85 21.99 -13.83
N ASP A 132 -14.93 21.33 -14.99
CA ASP A 132 -16.16 20.76 -15.52
C ASP A 132 -16.70 19.63 -14.63
N LEU A 133 -15.84 18.78 -14.07
CA LEU A 133 -16.28 17.78 -13.08
C LEU A 133 -16.89 18.41 -11.83
N LEU A 134 -16.49 19.62 -11.44
CA LEU A 134 -17.04 20.32 -10.27
C LEU A 134 -18.29 21.15 -10.57
N THR A 135 -18.40 21.72 -11.77
CA THR A 135 -19.42 22.77 -12.05
C THR A 135 -20.23 22.53 -13.33
N GLY A 136 -19.73 21.68 -14.22
CA GLY A 136 -20.41 21.31 -15.45
C GLY A 136 -21.64 20.43 -15.20
N SER A 137 -22.53 20.35 -16.19
CA SER A 137 -23.81 19.61 -16.09
C SER A 137 -23.91 18.39 -17.00
N ASN A 138 -22.98 18.22 -17.96
CA ASN A 138 -23.01 17.14 -18.96
C ASN A 138 -21.68 16.38 -19.01
N ASN A 139 -21.10 16.08 -17.85
CA ASN A 139 -19.87 15.31 -17.80
C ASN A 139 -20.11 13.87 -18.25
N GLY A 140 -19.20 13.34 -19.08
CA GLY A 140 -19.27 11.99 -19.61
C GLY A 140 -18.84 10.92 -18.61
N LYS A 141 -18.26 9.84 -19.14
CA LYS A 141 -17.70 8.78 -18.29
C LYS A 141 -16.45 9.24 -17.56
N LEU A 142 -16.29 8.80 -16.32
CA LEU A 142 -15.07 9.07 -15.55
C LEU A 142 -13.88 8.27 -16.11
N LEU A 143 -12.73 8.91 -16.24
CA LEU A 143 -11.45 8.29 -16.58
C LEU A 143 -10.52 8.41 -15.37
N ILE A 144 -10.12 7.28 -14.79
CA ILE A 144 -9.09 7.27 -13.74
C ILE A 144 -7.71 7.03 -14.36
N THR A 145 -6.74 7.83 -13.96
CA THR A 145 -5.33 7.79 -14.38
C THR A 145 -4.44 7.99 -13.17
N LYS A 146 -3.13 7.75 -13.30
CA LYS A 146 -2.15 8.08 -12.26
C LYS A 146 -2.18 9.57 -11.88
N GLY A 147 -2.44 10.45 -12.85
CA GLY A 147 -2.44 11.91 -12.65
C GLY A 147 -3.64 12.46 -11.89
N ASN A 148 -4.81 11.81 -11.97
CA ASN A 148 -6.05 12.31 -11.36
C ASN A 148 -6.65 11.38 -10.29
N ALA A 149 -5.97 10.27 -9.92
CA ALA A 149 -6.49 9.31 -8.95
C ALA A 149 -6.91 9.94 -7.61
N ASN A 150 -6.08 10.84 -7.07
CA ASN A 150 -6.37 11.57 -5.84
C ASN A 150 -7.53 12.57 -5.99
N LEU A 151 -7.70 13.14 -7.18
CA LEU A 151 -8.80 14.06 -7.45
C LEU A 151 -10.14 13.32 -7.48
N LEU A 152 -10.19 12.20 -8.22
CA LEU A 152 -11.36 11.34 -8.25
C LEU A 152 -11.66 10.74 -6.88
N LEU A 153 -10.64 10.40 -6.09
CA LEU A 153 -10.81 9.99 -4.69
C LEU A 153 -11.61 11.05 -3.91
N ASN A 154 -11.21 12.32 -3.98
CA ASN A 154 -11.88 13.38 -3.22
C ASN A 154 -13.29 13.71 -3.74
N LEU A 155 -13.52 13.65 -5.05
CA LEU A 155 -14.87 13.81 -5.62
C LEU A 155 -15.81 12.67 -5.21
N LEU A 156 -15.33 11.42 -5.29
CA LEU A 156 -16.11 10.25 -4.91
C LEU A 156 -16.29 10.17 -3.40
N TRP A 157 -15.31 10.64 -2.61
CA TRP A 157 -15.44 10.77 -1.16
C TRP A 157 -16.57 11.74 -0.80
N ALA A 158 -16.58 12.93 -1.41
CA ALA A 158 -17.68 13.87 -1.24
C ALA A 158 -19.04 13.23 -1.60
N LEU A 159 -19.07 12.50 -2.72
CA LEU A 159 -20.27 11.81 -3.17
C LEU A 159 -20.76 10.79 -2.13
N GLY A 160 -19.90 9.88 -1.68
CA GLY A 160 -20.27 8.87 -0.69
C GLY A 160 -20.64 9.48 0.66
N LEU A 161 -19.95 10.54 1.10
CA LEU A 161 -20.26 11.23 2.35
C LEU A 161 -21.64 11.91 2.28
N GLY A 162 -21.91 12.61 1.20
CA GLY A 162 -23.10 13.45 1.04
C GLY A 162 -24.37 12.67 0.68
N THR A 163 -24.22 11.55 -0.02
CA THR A 163 -25.35 10.75 -0.52
C THR A 163 -26.03 10.02 0.62
N LYS A 164 -27.35 10.17 0.70
CA LYS A 164 -28.18 9.47 1.68
C LYS A 164 -28.14 7.97 1.42
N ASN A 165 -27.63 7.19 2.39
CA ASN A 165 -27.53 5.74 2.28
C ASN A 165 -27.75 5.05 3.63
N GLU A 166 -28.47 3.93 3.64
CA GLU A 166 -28.71 3.18 4.88
C GLU A 166 -27.47 2.49 5.45
N ILE A 167 -26.43 2.23 4.64
CA ILE A 167 -25.13 1.73 5.12
C ILE A 167 -24.51 2.76 6.08
N LEU A 168 -24.64 4.05 5.77
CA LEU A 168 -24.14 5.12 6.62
C LEU A 168 -25.03 5.38 7.84
N GLU A 169 -26.35 5.21 7.70
CA GLU A 169 -27.29 5.50 8.79
C GLU A 169 -27.39 4.36 9.80
N LYS A 170 -27.31 3.10 9.32
CA LYS A 170 -27.59 1.89 10.11
C LYS A 170 -26.40 0.92 10.19
N GLY A 171 -25.35 1.13 9.40
CA GLY A 171 -24.17 0.28 9.36
C GLY A 171 -23.16 0.57 10.48
N GLU A 172 -21.95 0.05 10.33
CA GLU A 172 -20.93 -0.03 11.37
C GLU A 172 -20.50 1.34 11.91
N MET A 173 -20.49 2.39 11.08
CA MET A 173 -20.13 3.74 11.52
C MET A 173 -21.14 4.33 12.52
N SER A 174 -22.39 3.87 12.49
CA SER A 174 -23.44 4.28 13.42
C SER A 174 -23.47 3.43 14.70
N ASP A 175 -22.63 2.41 14.81
CA ASP A 175 -22.58 1.57 16.01
C ASP A 175 -22.18 2.41 17.25
N PRO A 176 -23.00 2.41 18.33
CA PRO A 176 -22.73 3.16 19.54
C PRO A 176 -21.35 2.90 20.17
N ARG A 177 -20.75 1.73 19.92
CA ARG A 177 -19.40 1.40 20.42
C ARG A 177 -18.32 2.37 19.94
N TYR A 178 -18.56 3.08 18.84
CA TYR A 178 -17.64 4.06 18.28
C TYR A 178 -17.94 5.50 18.73
N GLY A 179 -19.02 5.73 19.48
CA GLY A 179 -19.42 7.08 19.90
C GLY A 179 -19.93 7.96 18.75
N GLY A 180 -20.41 7.34 17.67
CA GLY A 180 -21.00 7.99 16.50
C GLY A 180 -20.06 8.16 15.31
N ALA A 181 -20.65 8.46 14.14
CA ALA A 181 -19.95 8.48 12.86
C ALA A 181 -18.96 9.65 12.68
N GLY A 182 -18.99 10.68 13.54
CA GLY A 182 -18.26 11.94 13.32
C GLY A 182 -16.74 11.91 13.60
N LYS A 183 -16.22 10.83 14.18
CA LYS A 183 -14.79 10.72 14.56
C LYS A 183 -13.96 9.87 13.59
N PHE A 184 -14.59 9.31 12.57
CA PHE A 184 -13.89 8.52 11.56
C PHE A 184 -13.11 9.42 10.60
N ALA A 185 -12.09 8.87 9.95
CA ALA A 185 -11.29 9.62 9.00
C ALA A 185 -12.13 10.06 7.79
N SER A 186 -13.12 9.28 7.38
CA SER A 186 -14.07 9.63 6.31
C SER A 186 -15.00 10.80 6.63
N THR A 187 -15.18 11.18 7.90
CA THR A 187 -16.04 12.30 8.30
C THR A 187 -15.22 13.43 8.89
N GLY A 188 -14.45 13.16 9.94
CA GLY A 188 -13.58 14.14 10.60
C GLY A 188 -12.40 14.61 9.74
N GLY A 189 -11.97 13.81 8.76
CA GLY A 189 -10.94 14.17 7.81
C GLY A 189 -11.44 14.96 6.59
N TRP A 190 -12.77 15.13 6.42
CA TRP A 190 -13.34 15.91 5.34
C TRP A 190 -13.45 17.37 5.77
N THR A 191 -12.60 18.26 5.27
CA THR A 191 -12.64 19.70 5.65
C THR A 191 -13.18 20.61 4.54
N LEU A 192 -13.52 20.01 3.40
CA LEU A 192 -13.88 20.69 2.16
C LEU A 192 -15.37 21.00 2.05
N SER A 193 -16.20 20.78 3.07
CA SER A 193 -17.61 21.18 3.07
C SER A 193 -17.82 22.64 3.48
N ARG A 194 -18.99 23.19 3.10
CA ARG A 194 -19.54 24.41 3.73
C ARG A 194 -20.18 24.02 5.05
N GLY A 195 -19.63 24.49 6.17
CA GLY A 195 -20.07 24.04 7.48
C GLY A 195 -19.45 22.69 7.87
N ALA A 196 -20.01 22.06 8.91
CA ALA A 196 -19.44 20.84 9.48
C ALA A 196 -19.78 19.61 8.62
N PRO A 197 -18.86 18.64 8.44
CA PRO A 197 -19.09 17.46 7.59
C PRO A 197 -20.30 16.64 7.98
N MET A 198 -20.57 16.54 9.28
CA MET A 198 -21.73 15.81 9.81
C MET A 198 -23.08 16.45 9.47
N GLN A 199 -23.12 17.69 8.98
CA GLN A 199 -24.33 18.30 8.41
C GLN A 199 -24.67 17.73 7.03
N HIS A 200 -23.68 17.13 6.36
CA HIS A 200 -23.80 16.56 5.03
C HIS A 200 -23.82 15.02 5.03
N TYR A 201 -23.35 14.39 6.11
CA TYR A 201 -23.30 12.94 6.26
C TYR A 201 -24.66 12.28 6.00
N SER A 202 -24.76 11.50 4.92
CA SER A 202 -25.99 10.80 4.50
C SER A 202 -27.23 11.72 4.40
N ALA A 203 -27.04 12.99 4.01
CA ALA A 203 -28.10 14.00 4.09
C ALA A 203 -28.84 14.23 2.77
N HIS A 204 -28.20 13.99 1.62
CA HIS A 204 -28.67 14.47 0.32
C HIS A 204 -29.11 13.32 -0.59
N ALA A 205 -30.27 13.44 -1.23
CA ALA A 205 -30.76 12.48 -2.22
C ALA A 205 -30.05 12.68 -3.59
N LEU A 206 -28.73 12.58 -3.60
CA LEU A 206 -27.91 12.78 -4.81
C LEU A 206 -28.13 11.65 -5.81
N ILE A 207 -28.14 10.41 -5.31
CA ILE A 207 -28.30 9.18 -6.10
C ILE A 207 -29.39 8.33 -5.44
N PRO A 208 -30.67 8.52 -5.77
CA PRO A 208 -31.73 7.66 -5.24
C PRO A 208 -31.57 6.23 -5.79
N LEU A 209 -31.51 5.25 -4.90
CA LEU A 209 -31.42 3.83 -5.25
C LEU A 209 -32.78 3.13 -5.06
N THR A 210 -33.10 2.19 -5.94
CA THR A 210 -34.18 1.22 -5.67
C THR A 210 -33.75 0.22 -4.60
N PRO A 211 -34.69 -0.51 -3.96
CA PRO A 211 -34.34 -1.54 -2.99
C PRO A 211 -33.36 -2.60 -3.54
N GLU A 212 -33.51 -2.99 -4.80
CA GLU A 212 -32.62 -3.96 -5.46
C GLU A 212 -31.21 -3.38 -5.67
N GLN A 213 -31.13 -2.10 -6.07
CA GLN A 213 -29.84 -1.41 -6.23
C GLN A 213 -29.15 -1.22 -4.88
N GLN A 214 -29.89 -0.83 -3.83
CA GLN A 214 -29.35 -0.70 -2.48
C GLN A 214 -28.83 -2.05 -1.95
N LYS A 215 -29.59 -3.13 -2.16
CA LYS A 215 -29.15 -4.48 -1.81
C LYS A 215 -27.86 -4.88 -2.51
N LEU A 216 -27.74 -4.57 -3.80
CA LEU A 216 -26.50 -4.81 -4.56
C LEU A 216 -25.31 -4.04 -3.96
N VAL A 217 -25.50 -2.77 -3.58
CA VAL A 217 -24.44 -1.97 -2.92
C VAL A 217 -24.05 -2.58 -1.57
N ASP A 218 -25.03 -2.99 -0.75
CA ASP A 218 -24.78 -3.67 0.54
C ASP A 218 -23.93 -4.93 0.34
N GLU A 219 -24.34 -5.82 -0.57
CA GLU A 219 -23.65 -7.09 -0.82
C GLU A 219 -22.22 -6.88 -1.38
N VAL A 220 -22.05 -5.97 -2.34
CA VAL A 220 -20.75 -5.72 -2.98
C VAL A 220 -19.78 -5.03 -2.02
N SER A 221 -20.24 -4.01 -1.29
CA SER A 221 -19.38 -3.22 -0.40
C SER A 221 -18.78 -4.06 0.74
N ARG A 222 -19.43 -5.15 1.16
CA ARG A 222 -18.91 -6.10 2.16
C ARG A 222 -17.67 -6.86 1.69
N ASN A 223 -17.48 -6.98 0.38
CA ASN A 223 -16.44 -7.81 -0.22
C ASN A 223 -15.20 -7.00 -0.68
N ILE A 224 -15.23 -5.68 -0.54
CA ILE A 224 -14.18 -4.79 -1.05
C ILE A 224 -13.39 -4.19 0.11
N TYR A 225 -12.11 -4.54 0.21
CA TYR A 225 -11.18 -4.06 1.23
C TYR A 225 -10.15 -3.09 0.63
N ARG A 226 -9.45 -2.37 1.51
CA ARG A 226 -8.31 -1.51 1.15
C ARG A 226 -7.14 -1.74 2.11
N PRO A 227 -5.88 -1.67 1.62
CA PRO A 227 -4.71 -2.16 2.36
C PRO A 227 -4.34 -1.29 3.58
N CYS A 228 -4.95 -0.11 3.72
CA CYS A 228 -4.70 0.80 4.84
C CYS A 228 -5.45 0.41 6.13
N CYS A 229 -6.48 -0.45 6.08
CA CYS A 229 -7.26 -0.86 7.25
C CYS A 229 -7.80 -2.29 7.13
N GLY A 230 -8.39 -2.81 8.21
CA GLY A 230 -8.99 -4.16 8.25
C GLY A 230 -10.46 -4.21 7.83
N ASN A 231 -11.09 -3.06 7.58
CA ASN A 231 -12.51 -2.95 7.32
C ASN A 231 -12.84 -3.10 5.82
N SER A 232 -14.05 -3.56 5.50
CA SER A 232 -14.60 -3.56 4.13
C SER A 232 -15.23 -2.21 3.80
N THR A 233 -15.57 -1.97 2.54
CA THR A 233 -16.20 -0.72 2.07
C THR A 233 -17.56 -0.49 2.73
N HIS A 234 -18.24 -1.56 3.15
CA HIS A 234 -19.47 -1.48 3.95
C HIS A 234 -19.25 -0.76 5.30
N PHE A 235 -18.02 -0.76 5.82
CA PHE A 235 -17.59 0.11 6.92
C PHE A 235 -16.65 1.21 6.39
N PRO A 236 -17.19 2.31 5.83
CA PRO A 236 -16.43 3.35 5.13
C PRO A 236 -15.78 4.35 6.10
N ASP A 237 -14.97 3.88 7.03
CA ASP A 237 -14.31 4.66 8.09
C ASP A 237 -13.17 5.60 7.61
N CYS A 238 -12.74 5.46 6.35
CA CYS A 238 -11.68 6.28 5.74
C CYS A 238 -12.13 6.86 4.40
N ASN A 239 -11.40 7.84 3.90
CA ASN A 239 -11.64 8.48 2.61
C ASN A 239 -11.78 7.46 1.46
N HIS A 240 -10.92 6.45 1.39
CA HIS A 240 -10.98 5.41 0.36
C HIS A 240 -12.24 4.54 0.46
N GLY A 241 -12.65 4.17 1.68
CA GLY A 241 -13.88 3.42 1.90
C GLY A 241 -15.11 4.23 1.51
N MET A 242 -15.17 5.49 1.93
CA MET A 242 -16.27 6.39 1.60
C MET A 242 -16.35 6.71 0.10
N ALA A 243 -15.19 6.93 -0.54
CA ALA A 243 -15.12 7.13 -1.98
C ALA A 243 -15.54 5.89 -2.77
N MET A 244 -15.10 4.70 -2.34
CA MET A 244 -15.54 3.46 -2.96
C MET A 244 -17.05 3.28 -2.81
N LEU A 245 -17.62 3.57 -1.63
CA LEU A 245 -19.07 3.52 -1.43
C LEU A 245 -19.80 4.44 -2.43
N GLY A 246 -19.38 5.71 -2.55
CA GLY A 246 -19.97 6.65 -3.52
C GLY A 246 -19.91 6.17 -4.97
N LEU A 247 -18.81 5.49 -5.36
CA LEU A 247 -18.70 4.88 -6.68
C LEU A 247 -19.67 3.69 -6.86
N LEU A 248 -19.80 2.83 -5.85
CA LEU A 248 -20.71 1.68 -5.88
C LEU A 248 -22.17 2.14 -5.99
N GLU A 249 -22.57 3.17 -5.24
CA GLU A 249 -23.90 3.77 -5.32
C GLU A 249 -24.18 4.30 -6.73
N LEU A 250 -23.23 5.05 -7.30
CA LEU A 250 -23.35 5.58 -8.66
C LEU A 250 -23.47 4.45 -9.69
N MET A 251 -22.64 3.42 -9.60
CA MET A 251 -22.70 2.24 -10.47
C MET A 251 -24.05 1.52 -10.38
N ALA A 252 -24.53 1.26 -9.17
CA ALA A 252 -25.80 0.57 -8.97
C ALA A 252 -26.97 1.39 -9.54
N SER A 253 -26.98 2.71 -9.32
CA SER A 253 -28.02 3.61 -9.87
C SER A 253 -28.10 3.58 -11.39
N GLN A 254 -26.98 3.31 -12.07
CA GLN A 254 -26.85 3.24 -13.52
C GLN A 254 -26.98 1.81 -14.06
N GLY A 255 -27.35 0.84 -13.23
CA GLY A 255 -27.59 -0.54 -13.65
C GLY A 255 -26.33 -1.34 -13.98
N VAL A 256 -25.16 -0.93 -13.45
CA VAL A 256 -23.91 -1.69 -13.63
C VAL A 256 -24.03 -3.04 -12.90
N SER A 257 -23.56 -4.11 -13.56
CA SER A 257 -23.62 -5.47 -13.01
C SER A 257 -22.65 -5.67 -11.83
N GLU A 258 -22.96 -6.58 -10.89
CA GLU A 258 -22.07 -6.93 -9.77
C GLU A 258 -20.62 -7.21 -10.24
N ASN A 259 -20.48 -7.99 -11.32
CA ASN A 259 -19.17 -8.34 -11.87
C ASN A 259 -18.39 -7.10 -12.34
N ASP A 260 -19.05 -6.17 -13.01
CA ASP A 260 -18.40 -4.95 -13.49
C ASP A 260 -18.14 -3.95 -12.36
N MET A 261 -18.92 -3.99 -11.27
CA MET A 261 -18.61 -3.24 -10.04
C MET A 261 -17.29 -3.71 -9.42
N TYR A 262 -17.04 -5.01 -9.32
CA TYR A 262 -15.75 -5.49 -8.82
C TYR A 262 -14.58 -5.16 -9.75
N LYS A 263 -14.77 -5.23 -11.08
CA LYS A 263 -13.73 -4.81 -12.03
C LYS A 263 -13.40 -3.33 -11.89
N ALA A 264 -14.41 -2.48 -11.79
CA ALA A 264 -14.24 -1.04 -11.60
C ALA A 264 -13.57 -0.74 -10.24
N ALA A 265 -14.02 -1.39 -9.17
CA ALA A 265 -13.43 -1.25 -7.84
C ALA A 265 -11.97 -1.70 -7.82
N LEU A 266 -11.62 -2.80 -8.49
CA LEU A 266 -10.24 -3.27 -8.62
C LEU A 266 -9.38 -2.25 -9.36
N ALA A 267 -9.87 -1.70 -10.47
CA ALA A 267 -9.18 -0.67 -11.21
C ALA A 267 -8.92 0.56 -10.31
N VAL A 268 -9.97 1.05 -9.65
CA VAL A 268 -9.87 2.26 -8.82
C VAL A 268 -8.94 2.08 -7.62
N ASN A 269 -9.06 0.97 -6.88
CA ASN A 269 -8.13 0.66 -5.81
C ASN A 269 -6.70 0.48 -6.33
N SER A 270 -6.49 -0.06 -7.53
CA SER A 270 -5.15 -0.17 -8.13
C SER A 270 -4.52 1.20 -8.39
N TYR A 271 -5.30 2.22 -8.77
CA TYR A 271 -4.78 3.58 -8.90
C TYR A 271 -4.61 4.31 -7.56
N TRP A 272 -5.43 3.99 -6.55
CA TRP A 272 -5.27 4.56 -5.20
C TRP A 272 -4.12 3.94 -4.41
N PHE A 273 -3.81 2.67 -4.67
CA PHE A 273 -2.77 1.90 -3.98
C PHE A 273 -1.85 1.17 -4.98
N PRO A 274 -1.16 1.89 -5.89
CA PRO A 274 -0.43 1.27 -7.01
C PRO A 274 0.60 0.24 -6.55
N ASP A 275 1.38 0.56 -5.51
CA ASP A 275 2.39 -0.34 -4.96
C ASP A 275 1.78 -1.63 -4.38
N THR A 276 0.64 -1.51 -3.69
CA THR A 276 -0.09 -2.66 -3.15
C THR A 276 -0.51 -3.61 -4.25
N TYR A 277 -1.18 -3.09 -5.28
CA TYR A 277 -1.70 -3.94 -6.34
C TYR A 277 -0.62 -4.45 -7.27
N LEU A 278 0.48 -3.73 -7.46
CA LEU A 278 1.68 -4.24 -8.12
C LEU A 278 2.28 -5.43 -7.35
N ASN A 279 2.39 -5.32 -6.02
CA ASN A 279 2.90 -6.41 -5.18
C ASN A 279 1.94 -7.62 -5.15
N ILE A 280 0.62 -7.40 -5.10
CA ILE A 280 -0.36 -8.48 -5.23
C ILE A 280 -0.22 -9.17 -6.60
N ALA A 281 -0.10 -8.41 -7.69
CA ALA A 281 0.07 -8.97 -9.03
C ALA A 281 1.36 -9.80 -9.15
N ARG A 282 2.46 -9.35 -8.54
CA ARG A 282 3.72 -10.13 -8.47
C ARG A 282 3.55 -11.43 -7.68
N TYR A 283 2.82 -11.37 -6.57
CA TYR A 283 2.50 -12.58 -5.81
C TYR A 283 1.67 -13.56 -6.64
N LEU A 284 0.67 -13.09 -7.37
CA LEU A 284 -0.12 -13.94 -8.26
C LEU A 284 0.73 -14.54 -9.39
N GLU A 285 1.64 -13.77 -10.00
CA GLU A 285 2.58 -14.31 -10.99
C GLU A 285 3.51 -15.38 -10.40
N SER A 286 3.95 -15.25 -9.14
CA SER A 286 4.73 -16.29 -8.45
C SER A 286 3.96 -17.61 -8.22
N LYS A 287 2.63 -17.58 -8.42
CA LYS A 287 1.73 -18.72 -8.37
C LYS A 287 1.19 -19.12 -9.75
N ASP A 288 1.82 -18.62 -10.82
CA ASP A 288 1.42 -18.83 -12.22
C ASP A 288 0.00 -18.34 -12.54
N ILE A 289 -0.49 -17.32 -11.83
CA ILE A 289 -1.80 -16.68 -12.04
C ILE A 289 -1.57 -15.29 -12.68
N PRO A 290 -1.85 -15.12 -13.99
CA PRO A 290 -1.76 -13.82 -14.63
C PRO A 290 -2.81 -12.83 -14.10
N TRP A 291 -2.44 -11.56 -13.94
CA TRP A 291 -3.35 -10.48 -13.53
C TRP A 291 -4.62 -10.38 -14.40
N SER A 292 -4.52 -10.62 -15.71
CA SER A 292 -5.68 -10.57 -16.61
C SER A 292 -6.68 -11.71 -16.40
N LYS A 293 -6.31 -12.75 -15.64
CA LYS A 293 -7.14 -13.93 -15.35
C LYS A 293 -7.56 -14.02 -13.88
N SER A 294 -7.10 -13.09 -13.04
CA SER A 294 -7.43 -13.11 -11.62
C SER A 294 -8.87 -12.66 -11.38
N ASP A 295 -9.51 -13.25 -10.37
CA ASP A 295 -10.85 -12.87 -9.93
C ASP A 295 -10.82 -11.52 -9.17
N PRO A 296 -11.49 -10.46 -9.68
CA PRO A 296 -11.51 -9.17 -9.01
C PRO A 296 -12.10 -9.22 -7.59
N LYS A 297 -13.15 -10.02 -7.36
CA LYS A 297 -13.76 -10.14 -6.03
C LYS A 297 -12.78 -10.77 -5.03
N GLY A 298 -12.09 -11.83 -5.43
CA GLY A 298 -11.04 -12.47 -4.65
C GLY A 298 -9.89 -11.52 -4.29
N ILE A 299 -9.38 -10.74 -5.25
CA ILE A 299 -8.29 -9.78 -5.01
C ILE A 299 -8.74 -8.64 -4.08
N LEU A 300 -9.95 -8.12 -4.26
CA LEU A 300 -10.50 -7.07 -3.41
C LEU A 300 -10.85 -7.57 -2.00
N GLY A 301 -10.96 -8.88 -1.82
CA GLY A 301 -11.30 -9.51 -0.55
C GLY A 301 -10.23 -9.37 0.54
N ALA A 302 -10.62 -9.75 1.75
CA ALA A 302 -9.81 -9.59 2.95
C ALA A 302 -8.42 -10.26 2.87
N ASN A 303 -8.31 -11.39 2.16
CA ASN A 303 -7.06 -12.16 2.08
C ASN A 303 -5.94 -11.45 1.31
N PHE A 304 -6.28 -10.46 0.48
CA PHE A 304 -5.33 -9.75 -0.36
C PHE A 304 -5.32 -8.26 -0.06
N SER A 305 -6.51 -7.63 -0.03
CA SER A 305 -6.64 -6.18 0.04
C SER A 305 -6.93 -5.64 1.45
N SER A 306 -7.12 -6.46 2.49
CA SER A 306 -7.12 -5.92 3.87
C SER A 306 -5.69 -5.62 4.33
N SER A 307 -5.55 -4.81 5.39
CA SER A 307 -4.24 -4.57 6.01
C SER A 307 -3.51 -5.88 6.37
N ALA A 308 -4.18 -6.82 7.02
CA ALA A 308 -3.60 -8.11 7.39
C ALA A 308 -3.32 -9.01 6.18
N GLY A 309 -4.24 -9.06 5.21
CA GLY A 309 -4.08 -9.84 3.98
C GLY A 309 -2.90 -9.37 3.14
N TYR A 310 -2.77 -8.06 2.95
CA TYR A 310 -1.65 -7.48 2.22
C TYR A 310 -0.31 -7.75 2.93
N GLN A 311 -0.25 -7.66 4.25
CA GLN A 311 0.96 -8.05 4.99
C GLN A 311 1.30 -9.54 4.82
N ALA A 312 0.32 -10.42 4.69
CA ALA A 312 0.56 -11.83 4.39
C ALA A 312 1.10 -12.05 2.96
N VAL A 313 0.68 -11.23 2.00
CA VAL A 313 1.25 -11.21 0.64
C VAL A 313 2.71 -10.78 0.66
N LEU A 314 3.03 -9.69 1.36
CA LEU A 314 4.39 -9.16 1.42
C LEU A 314 5.41 -10.12 2.06
N LYS A 315 4.97 -11.03 2.93
CA LYS A 315 5.83 -12.08 3.50
C LYS A 315 6.23 -13.16 2.50
N GLN A 316 5.55 -13.25 1.36
CA GLN A 316 5.74 -14.30 0.36
C GLN A 316 6.50 -13.83 -0.89
N ILE A 317 6.79 -12.54 -0.99
CA ILE A 317 7.50 -11.95 -2.13
C ILE A 317 8.56 -10.96 -1.65
N GLN A 318 9.52 -10.66 -2.52
CA GLN A 318 10.33 -9.46 -2.35
C GLN A 318 9.59 -8.26 -2.99
N PRO A 319 9.21 -7.22 -2.22
CA PRO A 319 8.42 -6.10 -2.72
C PRO A 319 9.08 -5.36 -3.90
N ALA A 320 8.28 -4.80 -4.81
CA ALA A 320 8.76 -4.05 -5.98
C ALA A 320 9.29 -2.66 -5.61
N THR A 321 8.68 -2.07 -4.61
CA THR A 321 9.01 -0.78 -4.02
C THR A 321 9.17 -0.97 -2.51
N GLY A 322 9.98 -0.13 -1.86
CA GLY A 322 10.01 -0.08 -0.39
C GLY A 322 8.59 0.17 0.13
N SER A 323 8.28 -0.27 1.35
CA SER A 323 6.95 -0.18 1.96
C SER A 323 6.45 1.26 1.99
N GLY A 324 5.78 1.70 0.92
CA GLY A 324 5.17 3.01 0.83
C GLY A 324 4.02 3.08 1.82
N GLY A 325 4.24 3.81 2.92
CA GLY A 325 3.22 4.07 3.92
C GLY A 325 1.99 4.70 3.27
N GLY A 326 0.80 4.15 3.57
CA GLY A 326 -0.46 4.68 3.09
C GLY A 326 -0.55 6.18 3.40
N GLY A 327 -0.83 6.97 2.37
CA GLY A 327 -1.05 8.41 2.52
C GLY A 327 -2.13 8.69 3.58
N GLY A 328 -2.00 9.83 4.25
CA GLY A 328 -2.92 10.22 5.31
C GLY A 328 -4.38 10.23 4.85
N CYS A 329 -5.29 9.75 5.72
CA CYS A 329 -6.73 9.72 5.47
C CYS A 329 -7.37 11.07 5.85
N GLY A 330 -6.98 12.16 5.19
CA GLY A 330 -7.52 13.50 5.47
C GLY A 330 -7.20 14.50 4.36
N VAL A 331 -8.00 15.54 4.28
CA VAL A 331 -7.80 16.73 3.42
C VAL A 331 -7.95 18.01 4.22
#